data_AF-A0A1V5BAU2-F1
#
_entry.id   AF-A0A1V5BAU2-F1
#
_cell.length_a   1.000
_cell.length_b   1.000
_cell.length_c   1.000
_cell.angle_alpha   90.00
_cell.angle_beta   90.00
_cell.angle_gamma   90.00
#
_symmetry.space_group_name_H-M   'P 1'
#
loop_
_entity.id
_entity.type
_entity.pdbx_description
1 polymer ?
#
loop_
_entity_poly.entity_id
_entity_poly.type
_entity_poly.pdbx_seq_one_letter_code
_entity_poly.pdbx_strand_id
1 'polypeptide(L)'
;MTGITCNLKNIYGSNPVKNKAQYHANLDDVIFDLNKTRLPDLCLVDGVIAMEGAGPVVGEPNPIGLLIAGNDAVATDHACARAMGFNPNKISHLRMAAKQMLGSFDYEVFGERIEEVGTKFKFVPNWKRIVLKTYKSGFINRLPLWKSLLTRLFGG
;
A
#
# COMPACT_ATOMS: atom_id res chain seq x y z
N MET A 1 3.53 8.18 0.81
CA MET A 1 2.44 7.43 0.14
C MET A 1 2.51 6.01 0.66
N THR A 2 1.38 5.45 1.07
CA THR A 2 1.32 4.19 1.81
C THR A 2 1.66 3.01 0.92
N GLY A 3 2.32 1.98 1.47
CA GLY A 3 2.75 0.81 0.70
C GLY A 3 1.61 -0.05 0.14
N ILE A 4 0.46 -0.09 0.84
CA ILE A 4 -0.73 -0.86 0.46
C ILE A 4 -2.02 -0.04 0.63
N THR A 5 -3.13 -0.59 0.14
CA THR A 5 -4.49 -0.14 0.40
C THR A 5 -5.30 -1.30 0.97
N CYS A 6 -5.54 -1.29 2.28
CA CYS A 6 -6.37 -2.27 3.00
C CYS A 6 -7.11 -1.57 4.16
N ASN A 7 -7.68 -2.32 5.11
CA ASN A 7 -8.69 -1.88 6.07
C ASN A 7 -8.25 -0.65 6.87
N LEU A 8 -7.00 -0.60 7.36
CA LEU A 8 -6.51 0.53 8.14
C LEU A 8 -6.56 1.83 7.32
N LYS A 9 -6.14 1.78 6.06
CA LYS A 9 -6.21 2.93 5.15
C LYS A 9 -7.65 3.29 4.78
N ASN A 10 -8.57 2.32 4.74
CA ASN A 10 -9.98 2.57 4.41
C ASN A 10 -10.63 3.54 5.41
N ILE A 11 -10.26 3.48 6.69
CA ILE A 11 -10.71 4.42 7.74
C ILE A 11 -10.36 5.89 7.41
N TYR A 12 -9.33 6.15 6.58
CA TYR A 12 -9.03 7.50 6.10
C TYR A 12 -10.21 8.15 5.33
N GLY A 13 -11.06 7.32 4.71
CA GLY A 13 -12.32 7.75 4.10
C GLY A 13 -13.26 8.45 5.09
N SER A 14 -13.23 8.04 6.36
CA SER A 14 -14.07 8.60 7.43
C SER A 14 -13.53 9.90 8.04
N ASN A 15 -12.34 10.36 7.63
CA ASN A 15 -11.79 11.63 8.09
C ASN A 15 -12.70 12.80 7.65
N PRO A 16 -13.24 13.63 8.58
CA PRO A 16 -14.18 14.72 8.25
C PRO A 16 -13.52 15.95 7.61
N VAL A 17 -12.18 15.99 7.54
CA VAL A 17 -11.45 17.11 6.96
C VAL A 17 -11.75 17.23 5.45
N LYS A 18 -12.21 18.42 5.04
CA LYS A 18 -12.57 18.71 3.63
C LYS A 18 -11.40 18.51 2.66
N ASN A 19 -10.24 19.10 2.96
CA ASN A 19 -9.05 18.96 2.14
C ASN A 19 -8.16 17.82 2.65
N LYS A 20 -8.43 16.59 2.22
CA LYS A 20 -7.63 15.42 2.61
C LYS A 20 -6.24 15.38 1.98
N ALA A 21 -5.99 16.14 0.91
CA ALA A 21 -4.68 16.11 0.24
C ALA A 21 -3.55 16.66 1.11
N GLN A 22 -3.87 17.50 2.10
CA GLN A 22 -2.88 18.08 3.02
C GLN A 22 -2.09 17.03 3.81
N TYR A 23 -2.66 15.84 4.04
CA TYR A 23 -2.02 14.78 4.81
C TYR A 23 -1.16 13.84 3.96
N HIS A 24 -1.05 14.04 2.64
CA HIS A 24 -0.31 13.11 1.77
C HIS A 24 1.17 12.92 2.16
N ALA A 25 1.79 13.91 2.80
CA ALA A 25 3.17 13.82 3.30
C ALA A 25 3.31 12.85 4.48
N ASN A 26 2.33 12.86 5.41
CA ASN A 26 2.35 12.10 6.66
C ASN A 26 1.18 11.11 6.73
N LEU A 27 0.82 10.53 5.58
CA LEU A 27 -0.43 9.77 5.45
C LEU A 27 -0.46 8.54 6.35
N ASP A 28 0.68 7.87 6.55
CA ASP A 28 0.81 6.72 7.44
C ASP A 28 0.50 7.07 8.90
N ASP A 29 0.98 8.22 9.39
CA ASP A 29 0.73 8.67 10.76
C ASP A 29 -0.74 9.01 10.97
N VAL A 30 -1.35 9.70 10.00
CA VAL A 30 -2.77 10.06 10.06
C VAL A 30 -3.67 8.83 9.99
N ILE A 31 -3.33 7.84 9.16
CA ILE A 31 -4.05 6.56 9.12
C ILE A 31 -3.97 5.88 10.48
N PHE A 32 -2.78 5.78 11.06
CA PHE A 32 -2.58 5.18 12.37
C PHE A 32 -3.38 5.91 13.45
N ASP A 33 -3.33 7.24 13.49
CA ASP A 33 -4.08 8.05 14.46
C ASP A 33 -5.60 7.87 14.33
N LEU A 34 -6.12 7.81 13.12
CA LEU A 34 -7.56 7.57 12.91
C LEU A 34 -7.98 6.18 13.40
N ASN A 35 -7.16 5.15 13.19
CA ASN A 35 -7.48 3.79 13.64
C ASN A 35 -7.48 3.63 15.16
N LYS A 36 -6.81 4.53 15.91
CA LYS A 36 -6.94 4.57 17.39
C LYS A 36 -8.36 4.91 17.85
N THR A 37 -9.11 5.65 17.02
CA THR A 37 -10.47 6.08 17.38
C THR A 37 -11.46 4.92 17.28
N ARG A 38 -11.35 4.12 16.21
CA ARG A 38 -12.18 2.96 15.95
C ARG A 38 -11.52 2.05 14.93
N LEU A 39 -11.31 0.79 15.32
CA LEU A 39 -10.99 -0.31 14.41
C LEU A 39 -12.29 -0.91 13.85
N PRO A 40 -12.32 -1.49 12.65
CA PRO A 40 -13.48 -2.26 12.19
C PRO A 40 -13.63 -3.58 12.95
N ASP A 41 -14.87 -4.02 13.22
CA ASP A 41 -15.14 -5.34 13.85
C ASP A 41 -15.07 -6.49 12.84
N LEU A 42 -15.32 -6.18 11.56
CA LEU A 42 -15.25 -7.09 10.43
C LEU A 42 -14.48 -6.43 9.30
N CYS A 43 -13.43 -7.10 8.86
CA CYS A 43 -12.56 -6.70 7.78
C CYS A 43 -12.85 -7.58 6.56
N LEU A 44 -13.01 -6.96 5.40
CA LEU A 44 -13.15 -7.66 4.12
C LEU A 44 -12.35 -6.90 3.07
N VAL A 45 -11.43 -7.61 2.43
CA VAL A 45 -10.60 -7.10 1.35
C VAL A 45 -10.93 -7.87 0.08
N ASP A 46 -11.40 -7.13 -0.93
CA ASP A 46 -11.64 -7.63 -2.27
C ASP A 46 -10.35 -7.51 -3.10
N GLY A 47 -9.80 -8.66 -3.48
CA GLY A 47 -8.67 -8.81 -4.38
C GLY A 47 -9.02 -9.65 -5.61
N VAL A 48 -10.30 -9.74 -6.02
CA VAL A 48 -10.70 -10.44 -7.24
C VAL A 48 -9.93 -9.84 -8.43
N ILE A 49 -9.92 -8.51 -8.52
CA ILE A 49 -9.01 -7.73 -9.37
C ILE A 49 -8.34 -6.67 -8.49
N ALA A 50 -7.05 -6.81 -8.23
CA ALA A 50 -6.29 -5.79 -7.53
C ALA A 50 -5.58 -4.83 -8.50
N MET A 51 -5.04 -3.74 -7.96
CA MET A 51 -4.25 -2.77 -8.71
C MET A 51 -2.79 -2.81 -8.25
N GLU A 52 -1.87 -3.08 -9.17
CA GLU A 52 -0.42 -3.03 -8.91
C GLU A 52 0.28 -1.86 -9.61
N GLY A 53 1.59 -1.71 -9.39
CA GLY A 53 2.40 -0.67 -10.01
C GLY A 53 2.13 0.73 -9.44
N ALA A 54 1.69 1.66 -10.28
CA ALA A 54 1.38 3.04 -9.90
C ALA A 54 -0.07 3.24 -9.39
N GLY A 55 -0.66 2.16 -8.87
CA GLY A 55 -2.00 2.16 -8.26
C GLY A 55 -2.13 3.11 -7.07
N PRO A 56 -3.36 3.33 -6.57
CA PRO A 56 -4.60 2.67 -7.00
C PRO A 56 -5.26 3.31 -8.23
N VAL A 57 -4.92 4.56 -8.58
CA VAL A 57 -5.62 5.31 -9.65
C VAL A 57 -5.04 5.04 -11.04
N VAL A 58 -3.71 4.84 -11.14
CA VAL A 58 -3.00 4.68 -12.42
C VAL A 58 -2.24 3.35 -12.45
N GLY A 59 -2.76 2.35 -11.73
CA GLY A 59 -2.14 1.04 -11.63
C GLY A 59 -2.48 0.13 -12.81
N GLU A 60 -1.83 -1.04 -12.85
CA GLU A 60 -2.17 -2.12 -13.75
C GLU A 60 -3.12 -3.09 -13.02
N PRO A 61 -4.24 -3.51 -13.64
CA PRO A 61 -5.12 -4.51 -13.04
C PRO A 61 -4.42 -5.87 -13.01
N ASN A 62 -4.53 -6.56 -11.87
CA ASN A 62 -3.99 -7.89 -11.64
C ASN A 62 -5.12 -8.81 -11.12
N PRO A 63 -5.64 -9.75 -11.92
CA PRO A 63 -6.70 -10.66 -11.51
C PRO A 63 -6.13 -11.76 -10.60
N ILE A 64 -6.40 -11.65 -9.30
CA ILE A 64 -5.86 -12.57 -8.28
C ILE A 64 -6.93 -13.56 -7.82
N GLY A 65 -8.20 -13.17 -7.84
CA GLY A 65 -9.30 -14.05 -7.43
C GLY A 65 -9.37 -14.30 -5.93
N LEU A 66 -8.89 -13.35 -5.09
CA LEU A 66 -8.82 -13.54 -3.65
C LEU A 66 -9.81 -12.65 -2.89
N LEU A 67 -10.43 -13.24 -1.88
CA LEU A 67 -11.12 -12.52 -0.81
C LEU A 67 -10.41 -12.83 0.50
N ILE A 68 -10.09 -11.79 1.27
CA ILE A 68 -9.45 -11.95 2.58
C ILE A 68 -10.36 -11.28 3.60
N ALA A 69 -10.74 -12.03 4.65
CA ALA A 69 -11.61 -11.54 5.70
C ALA A 69 -11.05 -11.88 7.08
N GLY A 70 -11.43 -11.08 8.07
CA GLY A 70 -11.00 -11.26 9.45
C GLY A 70 -11.72 -10.32 10.40
N ASN A 71 -11.47 -10.47 11.69
CA ASN A 71 -12.01 -9.61 12.76
C ASN A 71 -10.95 -8.69 13.39
N ASP A 72 -9.72 -8.73 12.90
CA ASP A 72 -8.62 -7.86 13.28
C ASP A 72 -8.06 -7.17 12.02
N ALA A 73 -8.12 -5.84 11.98
CA ALA A 73 -7.68 -5.04 10.84
C ALA A 73 -6.18 -5.11 10.59
N VAL A 74 -5.38 -5.18 11.66
CA VAL A 74 -3.93 -5.30 11.59
C VAL A 74 -3.55 -6.67 11.06
N ALA A 75 -4.17 -7.74 11.57
CA ALA A 75 -3.94 -9.11 11.11
C ALA A 75 -4.35 -9.27 9.64
N THR A 76 -5.53 -8.74 9.27
CA THR A 76 -6.05 -8.81 7.90
C THR A 76 -5.14 -8.06 6.92
N ASP A 77 -4.75 -6.83 7.24
CA ASP A 77 -3.85 -6.03 6.39
C ASP A 77 -2.44 -6.65 6.31
N HIS A 78 -1.98 -7.29 7.39
CA HIS A 78 -0.73 -8.05 7.41
C HIS A 78 -0.79 -9.27 6.48
N ALA A 79 -1.90 -10.03 6.51
CA ALA A 79 -2.13 -11.14 5.59
C ALA A 79 -2.18 -10.67 4.14
N CYS A 80 -2.90 -9.57 3.84
CA CYS A 80 -2.92 -8.95 2.53
C CYS A 80 -1.52 -8.54 2.06
N ALA A 81 -0.73 -7.89 2.92
CA ALA A 81 0.64 -7.48 2.57
C ALA A 81 1.51 -8.68 2.20
N ARG A 82 1.41 -9.79 2.94
CA ARG A 82 2.12 -11.03 2.63
C ARG A 82 1.64 -11.65 1.32
N ALA A 83 0.33 -11.70 1.09
CA ALA A 83 -0.26 -12.19 -0.16
C ALA A 83 0.15 -11.34 -1.38
N MET A 84 0.40 -10.04 -1.20
CA MET A 84 0.95 -9.16 -2.25
C MET A 84 2.47 -9.31 -2.47
N GLY A 85 3.14 -10.17 -1.68
CA GLY A 85 4.59 -10.33 -1.71
C GLY A 85 5.37 -9.18 -1.06
N PHE A 86 4.72 -8.35 -0.25
CA PHE A 86 5.35 -7.27 0.50
C PHE A 86 5.78 -7.73 1.90
N ASN A 87 6.81 -7.07 2.44
CA ASN A 87 7.18 -7.25 3.84
C ASN A 87 6.30 -6.32 4.71
N PRO A 88 5.35 -6.86 5.50
CA PRO A 88 4.44 -6.05 6.32
C PRO A 88 5.17 -5.15 7.33
N ASN A 89 6.34 -5.57 7.83
CA ASN A 89 7.15 -4.77 8.76
C ASN A 89 7.69 -3.47 8.15
N LYS A 90 7.71 -3.36 6.81
CA LYS A 90 8.12 -2.14 6.10
C LYS A 90 6.95 -1.16 5.87
N ILE A 91 5.72 -1.54 6.22
CA ILE A 91 4.54 -0.70 6.07
C ILE A 91 4.34 0.09 7.37
N SER A 92 4.53 1.41 7.32
CA SER A 92 4.68 2.23 8.53
C SER A 92 3.44 2.20 9.42
N HIS A 93 2.26 2.51 8.88
CA HIS A 93 1.02 2.53 9.66
C HIS A 93 0.68 1.16 10.27
N LEU A 94 0.95 0.08 9.54
CA LEU A 94 0.71 -1.29 10.00
C LEU A 94 1.61 -1.64 11.19
N ARG A 95 2.92 -1.34 11.08
CA ARG A 95 3.88 -1.53 12.17
C ARG A 95 3.55 -0.67 13.39
N MET A 96 3.10 0.58 13.19
CA MET A 96 2.70 1.46 14.29
C MET A 96 1.47 0.93 15.02
N ALA A 97 0.46 0.45 14.29
CA ALA A 97 -0.75 -0.16 14.85
C ALA A 97 -0.44 -1.39 15.70
N ALA A 98 0.37 -2.33 15.17
CA ALA A 98 0.79 -3.52 15.92
C ALA A 98 1.60 -3.18 17.17
N LYS A 99 2.55 -2.23 17.07
CA LYS A 99 3.36 -1.78 18.22
C LYS A 99 2.52 -1.17 19.34
N GLN A 100 1.34 -0.64 19.01
CA GLN A 100 0.42 -0.01 19.95
C GLN A 100 -0.74 -0.92 20.34
N MET A 101 -0.63 -2.22 20.03
CA MET A 101 -1.62 -3.25 20.38
C MET A 101 -3.02 -2.93 19.84
N LEU A 102 -3.12 -2.24 18.70
CA LEU A 102 -4.38 -2.08 17.97
C LEU A 102 -4.81 -3.36 17.22
N GLY A 103 -3.96 -4.37 17.22
CA GLY A 103 -4.19 -5.65 16.58
C GLY A 103 -2.88 -6.43 16.52
N SER A 104 -2.92 -7.64 15.95
CA SER A 104 -1.83 -8.60 16.03
C SER A 104 -1.22 -8.96 14.68
N PHE A 105 0.07 -9.29 14.67
CA PHE A 105 0.71 -10.02 13.55
C PHE A 105 0.70 -11.53 13.74
N ASP A 106 0.33 -11.98 14.94
CA ASP A 106 0.10 -13.38 15.27
C ASP A 106 -1.38 -13.69 15.07
N TYR A 107 -1.67 -14.51 14.06
CA TYR A 107 -3.01 -14.91 13.65
C TYR A 107 -2.96 -16.26 12.92
N GLU A 108 -4.07 -16.98 12.97
CA GLU A 108 -4.28 -18.21 12.21
C GLU A 108 -4.97 -17.91 10.88
N VAL A 109 -4.60 -18.64 9.84
CA VAL A 109 -5.22 -18.54 8.51
C VAL A 109 -6.12 -19.74 8.31
N PHE A 110 -7.40 -19.49 8.05
CA PHE A 110 -8.37 -20.51 7.66
C PHE A 110 -8.61 -20.43 6.15
N GLY A 111 -8.59 -21.59 5.47
CA GLY A 111 -8.70 -21.68 4.01
C GLY A 111 -7.34 -21.84 3.34
N GLU A 112 -7.14 -21.13 2.24
CA GLU A 112 -5.92 -21.21 1.44
C GLU A 112 -4.72 -20.62 2.18
N ARG A 113 -3.54 -21.26 2.06
CA ARG A 113 -2.31 -20.72 2.66
C ARG A 113 -1.85 -19.48 1.91
N ILE A 114 -1.43 -18.47 2.67
CA ILE A 114 -0.95 -17.19 2.12
C ILE A 114 0.21 -17.42 1.13
N GLU A 115 1.08 -18.40 1.40
CA GLU A 115 2.22 -18.75 0.56
C GLU A 115 1.82 -19.32 -0.80
N GLU A 116 0.64 -19.93 -0.90
CA GLU A 116 0.13 -20.58 -2.12
C GLU A 116 -0.66 -19.63 -3.00
N VAL A 117 -1.36 -18.68 -2.38
CA VAL A 117 -2.14 -17.65 -3.09
C VAL A 117 -1.33 -16.37 -3.35
N GLY A 118 -0.15 -16.26 -2.73
CA GLY A 118 0.67 -15.06 -2.81
C GLY A 118 1.15 -14.78 -4.23
N THR A 119 0.89 -13.56 -4.71
CA THR A 119 1.44 -13.06 -5.98
C THR A 119 2.36 -11.89 -5.72
N LYS A 120 3.46 -11.80 -6.47
CA LYS A 120 4.47 -10.76 -6.28
C LYS A 120 4.05 -9.49 -7.01
N PHE A 121 3.44 -8.55 -6.31
CA PHE A 121 2.98 -7.30 -6.90
C PHE A 121 4.15 -6.46 -7.41
N LYS A 122 3.94 -5.81 -8.56
CA LYS A 122 4.82 -4.73 -9.00
C LYS A 122 4.65 -3.54 -8.06
N PHE A 123 5.74 -3.05 -7.50
CA PHE A 123 5.74 -1.79 -6.73
C PHE A 123 6.59 -0.76 -7.45
N VAL A 124 6.04 0.44 -7.70
CA VAL A 124 6.80 1.57 -8.24
C VAL A 124 7.32 2.41 -7.07
N PRO A 125 8.64 2.44 -6.80
CA PRO A 125 9.20 3.26 -5.75
C PRO A 125 8.88 4.74 -5.95
N ASN A 126 8.70 5.47 -4.85
CA ASN A 126 8.40 6.91 -4.85
C ASN A 126 9.41 7.73 -5.70
N TRP A 127 10.69 7.36 -5.70
CA TRP A 127 11.73 8.04 -6.48
C TRP A 127 11.54 7.84 -7.99
N LYS A 128 11.15 6.64 -8.46
CA LYS A 128 10.83 6.41 -9.88
C LYS A 128 9.66 7.29 -10.32
N ARG A 129 8.68 7.48 -9.43
CA ARG A 129 7.53 8.37 -9.65
C ARG A 129 7.93 9.84 -9.74
N ILE A 130 8.82 10.30 -8.86
CA ILE A 130 9.40 11.66 -8.90
C ILE A 130 10.17 11.85 -10.21
N VAL A 131 11.08 10.94 -10.55
CA VAL A 131 11.88 11.01 -11.77
C VAL A 131 11.01 11.05 -13.02
N LEU A 132 9.95 10.24 -13.11
CA LEU A 132 8.98 10.29 -14.20
C LEU A 132 8.19 11.60 -14.27
N LYS A 133 7.85 12.18 -13.11
CA LYS A 133 7.11 13.44 -13.03
C LYS A 133 7.99 14.62 -13.48
N THR A 134 9.22 14.69 -12.99
CA THR A 134 10.22 15.69 -13.40
C THR A 134 10.65 15.46 -14.87
N TYR A 135 10.68 14.20 -15.28
CA TYR A 135 10.55 13.64 -16.64
C TYR A 135 9.67 14.48 -17.56
N LYS A 136 8.37 14.27 -17.34
CA LYS A 136 7.28 14.82 -18.13
C LYS A 136 7.14 16.34 -17.99
N SER A 137 7.65 16.95 -16.92
CA SER A 137 7.63 18.41 -16.73
C SER A 137 8.70 19.16 -17.53
N GLY A 138 9.54 18.47 -18.30
CA GLY A 138 10.51 19.08 -19.23
C GLY A 138 11.71 19.75 -18.59
N PHE A 139 11.75 19.86 -17.25
CA PHE A 139 12.85 20.46 -16.48
C PHE A 139 14.18 19.72 -16.69
N ILE A 140 14.08 18.42 -16.97
CA ILE A 140 15.18 17.48 -17.09
C ILE A 140 15.82 17.47 -18.48
N ASN A 141 15.05 17.81 -19.53
CA ASN A 141 15.49 17.69 -20.91
C ASN A 141 16.63 18.64 -21.30
N ARG A 142 17.07 19.53 -20.39
CA ARG A 142 18.20 20.45 -20.59
C ARG A 142 19.56 19.89 -20.15
N LEU A 143 19.62 18.74 -19.46
CA LEU A 143 20.88 18.16 -18.98
C LEU A 143 21.29 16.95 -19.83
N PRO A 144 22.46 16.99 -20.51
CA PRO A 144 22.85 16.00 -21.51
C PRO A 144 23.11 14.58 -20.96
N LEU A 145 23.35 14.45 -19.65
CA LEU A 145 23.64 13.17 -19.00
C LEU A 145 22.40 12.34 -18.63
N TRP A 146 21.20 12.92 -18.72
CA TRP A 146 20.02 12.29 -18.11
C TRP A 146 19.46 11.10 -18.89
N LYS A 147 19.63 11.07 -20.23
CA LYS A 147 19.22 9.91 -21.06
C LYS A 147 19.94 8.63 -20.64
N SER A 148 21.26 8.70 -20.46
CA SER A 148 22.07 7.56 -19.99
C SER A 148 21.69 7.08 -18.58
N LEU A 149 21.38 8.02 -17.68
CA LEU A 149 20.95 7.73 -16.33
C LEU A 149 19.58 7.01 -16.30
N LEU A 150 18.63 7.42 -17.14
CA LEU A 150 17.32 6.78 -17.25
C LEU A 150 17.42 5.36 -17.81
N THR A 151 18.25 5.14 -18.84
CA THR A 151 18.48 3.79 -19.38
C THR A 151 19.07 2.86 -18.32
N ARG A 152 19.97 3.36 -17.47
CA ARG A 152 20.52 2.60 -16.32
C ARG A 152 19.53 2.37 -15.18
N LEU A 153 18.60 3.29 -14.93
CA LEU A 153 17.65 3.20 -13.82
C LEU A 153 16.35 2.42 -14.13
N PHE A 154 15.99 2.33 -15.42
CA PHE A 154 14.75 1.68 -15.88
C PHE A 154 14.97 0.51 -16.85
N GLY A 155 16.20 0.26 -17.32
CA GLY A 155 16.53 -0.78 -18.30
C GLY A 155 17.03 -2.10 -17.69
N GLY A 156 16.45 -2.56 -16.60
CA GLY A 156 16.77 -3.84 -15.96
C GLY A 156 15.51 -4.57 -15.50
#